data_AF-A0AAD5UIT9-F1
#
_entry.id   AF-A0AAD5UIT9-F1
#
_cell.length_a   1.000
_cell.length_b   1.000
_cell.length_c   1.000
_cell.angle_alpha   90.00
_cell.angle_beta   90.00
_cell.angle_gamma   90.00
#
_symmetry.space_group_name_H-M   'P 1'
#
loop_
_entity.id
_entity.type
_entity.pdbx_description
1 polymer ?
#
loop_
_entity_poly.entity_id
_entity_poly.type
_entity_poly.pdbx_seq_one_letter_code
_entity_poly.pdbx_strand_id
1 'polypeptide(L)'
;MMKGKTIEQLSSYNLVCHLTLKGSEGFQTVLINSVHSLRRYNTNIFGPSTMHGQILTDPITQTPQIYFVFPEIYIKSPGTYNFECSVFNMNE
;
A
#
# COMPACT_ATOMS: atom_id res chain seq x y z
N MET A 1 -23.46 10.92 -18.23
CA MET A 1 -22.66 9.67 -18.13
C MET A 1 -21.20 10.04 -18.32
N MET A 2 -20.36 9.87 -17.30
CA MET A 2 -18.91 10.02 -17.47
C MET A 2 -18.42 8.84 -18.31
N LYS A 3 -17.84 9.12 -19.49
CA LYS A 3 -17.22 8.07 -20.32
C LYS A 3 -15.96 7.59 -19.61
N GLY A 4 -16.02 6.42 -18.99
CA GLY A 4 -14.82 5.73 -18.50
C GLY A 4 -13.87 5.40 -19.66
N LYS A 5 -12.57 5.27 -19.36
CA LYS A 5 -11.58 4.78 -20.35
C LYS A 5 -11.91 3.35 -20.77
N THR A 6 -11.57 2.98 -22.00
CA THR A 6 -11.77 1.60 -22.49
C THR A 6 -10.70 0.66 -21.94
N ILE A 7 -10.95 -0.66 -21.97
CA ILE A 7 -9.97 -1.68 -21.56
C ILE A 7 -8.68 -1.56 -22.40
N GLU A 8 -8.81 -1.33 -23.70
CA GLU A 8 -7.68 -1.12 -24.61
C GLU A 8 -6.81 0.08 -24.18
N GLN A 9 -7.45 1.20 -23.83
CA GLN A 9 -6.75 2.38 -23.31
C GLN A 9 -6.07 2.13 -21.97
N LEU A 10 -6.63 1.28 -21.12
CA LEU A 10 -6.03 0.94 -19.83
C LEU A 10 -4.87 -0.05 -19.97
N SER A 11 -4.96 -0.97 -20.93
CA SER A 11 -3.95 -2.00 -21.19
C SER A 11 -2.61 -1.46 -21.68
N SER A 12 -2.59 -0.23 -22.20
CA SER A 12 -1.35 0.45 -22.60
C SER A 12 -0.55 0.99 -21.42
N TYR A 13 -1.14 1.10 -20.22
CA TYR A 13 -0.42 1.54 -19.04
C TYR A 13 0.26 0.36 -18.34
N ASN A 14 1.59 0.41 -18.22
CA ASN A 14 2.34 -0.53 -17.39
C ASN A 14 2.58 0.09 -16.01
N LEU A 15 1.53 0.12 -15.18
CA LEU A 15 1.62 0.75 -13.86
C LEU A 15 2.10 -0.23 -12.80
N VAL A 16 3.00 0.24 -11.95
CA VAL A 16 3.47 -0.46 -10.75
C VAL A 16 3.25 0.43 -9.54
N CYS A 17 2.69 -0.12 -8.47
CA CYS A 17 2.64 0.53 -7.17
C CYS A 17 3.72 -0.04 -6.25
N HIS A 18 4.53 0.83 -5.68
CA HIS A 18 5.39 0.50 -4.54
C HIS A 18 4.73 1.01 -3.25
N LEU A 19 4.48 0.09 -2.33
CA LEU A 19 3.83 0.33 -1.07
C LEU A 19 4.88 0.55 0.03
N THR A 20 4.76 1.67 0.73
CA THR A 20 5.60 2.03 1.87
C THR A 20 4.77 2.21 3.13
N LEU A 21 5.39 2.02 4.28
CA LEU A 21 4.77 2.21 5.59
C LEU A 21 5.34 3.48 6.22
N LYS A 22 4.51 4.50 6.41
CA LYS A 22 4.87 5.75 7.11
C LYS A 22 4.60 5.61 8.61
N GLY A 23 5.43 6.28 9.41
CA GLY A 23 5.40 6.17 10.87
C GLY A 23 5.96 4.83 11.39
N SER A 24 6.66 4.11 10.51
CA SER A 24 7.18 2.78 10.77
C SER A 24 8.41 2.77 11.68
N GLU A 25 9.04 3.93 11.87
CA GLU A 25 10.12 4.16 12.82
C GLU A 25 9.69 5.19 13.88
N GLY A 26 10.11 4.97 15.13
CA GLY A 26 9.81 5.88 16.22
C GLY A 26 10.23 5.34 17.58
N PHE A 27 9.70 5.94 18.64
CA PHE A 27 9.89 5.49 20.01
C PHE A 27 8.53 5.21 20.65
N GLN A 28 8.46 4.10 21.39
CA GLN A 28 7.29 3.74 22.19
C GLN A 28 7.70 3.67 23.66
N THR A 29 6.88 4.22 24.55
CA THR A 29 7.04 4.05 25.99
C THR A 29 6.53 2.67 26.38
N VAL A 30 7.37 1.89 27.04
CA VAL A 30 7.05 0.54 27.54
C VAL A 30 7.21 0.54 29.05
N LEU A 31 6.20 0.03 29.76
CA LEU A 31 6.25 -0.17 31.20
C LEU A 31 6.80 -1.57 31.49
N ILE A 32 7.96 -1.66 32.11
CA ILE A 32 8.58 -2.93 32.52
C ILE A 32 8.90 -2.81 34.01
N ASN A 33 8.31 -3.69 34.84
CA ASN A 33 8.51 -3.69 36.30
C ASN A 33 8.36 -2.30 36.95
N SER A 34 7.30 -1.57 36.58
CA SER A 34 7.00 -0.21 37.08
C SER A 34 8.00 0.89 36.66
N VAL A 35 8.95 0.58 35.77
CA VAL A 35 9.86 1.55 35.16
C VAL A 35 9.40 1.86 33.73
N HIS A 36 9.20 3.14 33.43
CA HIS A 36 8.94 3.59 32.06
C HIS A 36 10.26 3.60 31.28
N SER A 37 10.36 2.81 30.22
CA SER A 37 11.49 2.77 29.30
C SER A 37 11.06 3.19 27.90
N LEU A 38 11.91 3.92 27.18
CA LEU A 38 11.69 4.19 25.76
C LEU A 38 12.32 3.08 24.93
N ARG A 39 11.54 2.48 24.03
CA ARG A 39 12.02 1.48 23.06
C ARG A 39 11.89 2.05 21.66
N ARG A 40 13.00 2.09 20.91
CA ARG A 40 12.95 2.39 19.47
C ARG A 40 12.28 1.22 18.76
N TYR A 41 11.32 1.51 17.88
CA TYR A 41 10.78 0.54 16.95
C TYR A 41 11.19 0.92 15.53
N ASN A 42 11.45 -0.11 14.73
CA ASN A 42 11.56 -0.02 13.29
C ASN A 42 10.76 -1.19 12.74
N THR A 43 9.66 -0.88 12.08
CA THR A 43 8.67 -1.84 11.62
C THR A 43 8.68 -1.86 10.11
N ASN A 44 8.79 -3.04 9.52
CA ASN A 44 8.74 -3.15 8.07
C ASN A 44 7.43 -3.80 7.65
N ILE A 45 7.07 -3.56 6.39
CA ILE A 45 6.08 -4.36 5.68
C ILE A 45 6.73 -5.73 5.43
N PHE A 46 6.04 -6.79 5.82
CA PHE A 46 6.37 -8.15 5.42
C PHE A 46 5.34 -8.60 4.39
N GLY A 47 5.83 -9.18 3.28
CA GLY A 47 5.01 -9.51 2.11
C GLY A 47 5.42 -8.69 0.88
N PRO A 48 4.71 -8.85 -0.26
CA PRO A 48 4.99 -8.09 -1.46
C PRO A 48 4.68 -6.61 -1.25
N SER A 49 5.72 -5.77 -1.28
CA SER A 49 5.60 -4.31 -1.23
C SER A 49 5.48 -3.67 -2.62
N THR A 50 5.51 -4.46 -3.69
CA THR A 50 5.39 -3.95 -5.06
C THR A 50 4.39 -4.80 -5.84
N MET A 51 3.42 -4.16 -6.49
CA MET A 51 2.38 -4.83 -7.28
C MET A 51 2.15 -4.14 -8.62
N HIS A 52 1.92 -4.93 -9.66
CA HIS A 52 1.46 -4.42 -10.95
C HIS A 52 -0.03 -4.10 -10.91
N GLY A 53 -0.42 -3.09 -11.66
CA GLY A 53 -1.82 -2.73 -11.85
C GLY A 53 -2.58 -3.83 -12.59
N GLN A 54 -3.77 -4.16 -12.09
CA GLN A 54 -4.69 -5.12 -12.70
C GLN A 54 -5.94 -4.39 -13.17
N ILE A 55 -6.38 -4.66 -14.39
CA ILE A 55 -7.64 -4.11 -14.89
C ILE A 55 -8.79 -4.95 -14.32
N LEU A 56 -9.59 -4.36 -13.44
CA LEU A 56 -10.79 -4.97 -12.89
C LEU A 56 -11.99 -4.08 -13.19
N THR A 57 -13.19 -4.66 -13.18
CA THR A 57 -14.42 -3.89 -13.31
C THR A 57 -14.85 -3.38 -11.95
N ASP A 58 -14.99 -2.08 -11.80
CA ASP A 58 -15.48 -1.46 -10.56
C ASP A 58 -16.93 -1.92 -10.31
N PRO A 59 -17.25 -2.51 -9.14
CA PRO A 59 -18.58 -3.06 -8.88
C PRO A 59 -19.67 -2.00 -8.75
N ILE A 60 -19.30 -0.76 -8.40
CA ILE A 60 -20.22 0.37 -8.22
C ILE A 60 -20.49 1.03 -9.57
N THR A 61 -19.43 1.35 -10.33
CA THR A 61 -19.58 2.10 -11.58
C THR A 61 -19.73 1.23 -12.81
N GLN A 62 -19.50 -0.09 -12.71
CA GLN A 62 -19.52 -1.05 -13.83
C GLN A 62 -18.58 -0.63 -14.97
N THR A 63 -17.48 0.06 -14.64
CA THR A 63 -16.46 0.50 -15.60
C THR A 63 -15.09 -0.12 -15.28
N PRO A 64 -14.27 -0.44 -16.28
CA PRO A 64 -12.92 -0.95 -16.04
C PRO A 64 -12.05 0.13 -15.40
N GLN A 65 -11.26 -0.25 -14.41
CA GLN A 65 -10.27 0.59 -13.72
C GLN A 65 -9.02 -0.25 -13.39
N ILE A 66 -7.90 0.42 -13.12
CA ILE A 66 -6.66 -0.24 -12.68
C ILE A 66 -6.65 -0.28 -11.16
N TYR A 67 -6.52 -1.48 -10.60
CA TYR A 67 -6.40 -1.73 -9.17
C TYR A 67 -5.04 -2.32 -8.83
N PHE A 68 -4.49 -1.93 -7.68
CA PHE A 68 -3.32 -2.57 -7.08
C PHE A 68 -3.78 -3.40 -5.90
N VAL A 69 -3.68 -4.73 -6.03
CA VAL A 69 -4.18 -5.67 -5.02
C VAL A 69 -3.00 -6.22 -4.24
N PHE A 70 -2.99 -6.02 -2.92
CA PHE A 70 -1.94 -6.51 -2.03
C PHE A 70 -2.53 -7.59 -1.10
N PRO A 71 -2.43 -8.88 -1.45
CA PRO A 71 -3.20 -9.94 -0.79
C PRO A 71 -2.68 -10.31 0.61
N GLU A 72 -1.39 -10.10 0.90
CA GLU A 72 -0.78 -10.58 2.15
C GLU A 72 0.28 -9.60 2.67
N ILE A 73 -0.16 -8.62 3.47
CA ILE A 73 0.74 -7.69 4.15
C ILE A 73 0.65 -7.89 5.66
N TYR A 74 1.82 -8.00 6.29
CA TYR A 74 1.94 -8.12 7.73
C TYR A 74 2.81 -7.00 8.31
N ILE A 75 2.45 -6.55 9.51
CA ILE A 75 3.17 -5.55 10.30
C ILE A 75 3.50 -6.18 11.66
N LYS A 76 4.78 -6.18 12.03
CA LYS A 76 5.27 -6.92 13.22
C LYS A 76 5.17 -6.14 14.54
N SER A 77 4.80 -4.88 14.49
CA SER A 77 4.76 -4.02 15.68
C SER A 77 3.38 -3.38 15.85
N PRO A 78 2.91 -3.22 17.10
CA PRO A 78 1.71 -2.45 17.37
C PRO A 78 1.98 -0.96 17.14
N GLY A 79 1.07 -0.29 16.46
CA GLY A 79 1.17 1.14 16.19
C GLY A 79 0.05 1.60 15.26
N THR A 80 -0.05 2.92 15.08
CA THR A 80 -0.84 3.51 14.00
C THR A 80 0.11 3.83 12.86
N TYR A 81 -0.19 3.27 11.69
CA TYR A 81 0.64 3.42 10.50
C TYR A 81 -0.22 3.87 9.34
N ASN A 82 0.41 4.57 8.40
CA ASN A 82 -0.20 4.91 7.13
C ASN A 82 0.53 4.15 6.02
N PHE A 83 -0.24 3.51 5.14
CA PHE A 83 0.30 2.98 3.90
C PHE A 83 0.29 4.06 2.83
N GLU A 84 1.39 4.18 2.10
CA GLU A 84 1.51 5.06 0.94
C GLU A 84 1.87 4.23 -0.29
N CYS A 85 1.04 4.31 -1.32
CA CYS A 85 1.26 3.67 -2.61
C CYS A 85 1.82 4.71 -3.59
N SER A 86 3.10 4.59 -3.94
CA SER A 86 3.73 5.39 -4.99
C SER A 86 3.54 4.67 -6.33
N VAL A 87 2.82 5.30 -7.25
CA VAL A 87 2.49 4.70 -8.56
C VAL A 87 3.46 5.21 -9.63
N PHE A 88 4.05 4.29 -10.37
CA PHE A 88 4.99 4.55 -11.45
C PHE A 88 4.44 3.98 -12.76
N ASN A 89 4.59 4.72 -13.86
CA ASN A 89 4.38 4.22 -15.20
C ASN A 89 5.73 3.71 -15.74
N MET A 90 5.86 2.40 -15.92
CA MET A 90 7.13 1.77 -16.33
C MET A 90 7.44 1.93 -17.82
N ASN A 91 6.57 2.61 -18.57
CA ASN A 91 6.78 2.92 -19.99
C ASN A 91 7.50 4.26 -20.22
N GLU A 92 7.72 5.05 -19.16
CA GLU A 92 8.42 6.35 -19.16
C GLU A 92 9.70 6.26 -18.33
#